data_AF-A0A6M2D932-F1
#
_entry.id   AF-A0A6M2D932-F1
#
_cell.length_a   1.000
_cell.length_b   1.000
_cell.length_c   1.000
_cell.angle_alpha   90.00
_cell.angle_beta   90.00
_cell.angle_gamma   90.00
#
_symmetry.space_group_name_H-M   'P 1'
#
loop_
_entity.id
_entity.type
_entity.pdbx_description
1 polymer ?
#
loop_
_entity_poly.entity_id
_entity_poly.type
_entity_poly.pdbx_seq_one_letter_code
_entity_poly.pdbx_strand_id
1 'polypeptide(L)'
;SPSPSSDRGTFEAVFRDLQAAVGASDTRDQEIMHILQRCVVLDDAVSMVEEMHDWATAQAMEPPLQTMRFLAHMVLLLRQVGCETGTGACSALLRTYVDLLIDEGHVPLVATYAATLPATDQVAKYTQLLRSLKTRDPEEQELCLQLARSAGLNVPAITRTLVEQIRISGEEPVELRATSTVPSMETTADDEEKVASLEWLLIDSSTRGEAIKQANALMRGFVCLGKIGAARKAFHKLPADSVRVAMEQWSRSSVHNRQLPAEDENAVREFMCFEALLRVHVSFQEWFNQFHRRKPTPPEELAPGARFAEKLAHEHKMRSYTVELEHWKGLVTTLAKDVKRDVFDVLLFVDGGWMVDQKETPGSVDNARSRQMAALRRLCIPQLTFLLMEALEESGLAAEFTEVVDVIASEKQALYEEFGDEELGTLLQKSRAASLLLLDQGLDALGFPLQ
;
A
#
# COMPACT_ATOMS: atom_id res chain seq x y z
N SER A 1 -80.80 -1.70 -41.19
CA SER A 1 -79.68 -2.54 -40.73
C SER A 1 -78.69 -1.65 -39.99
N PRO A 2 -78.68 -1.65 -38.65
CA PRO A 2 -77.68 -0.87 -37.92
C PRO A 2 -76.34 -1.62 -38.00
N SER A 3 -75.30 -0.86 -38.34
CA SER A 3 -73.90 -1.25 -38.23
C SER A 3 -73.58 -1.67 -36.79
N PRO A 4 -72.77 -2.73 -36.56
CA PRO A 4 -72.32 -3.04 -35.21
C PRO A 4 -71.40 -1.90 -34.75
N SER A 5 -71.84 -1.17 -33.72
CA SER A 5 -70.99 -0.27 -32.96
C SER A 5 -69.84 -1.08 -32.40
N SER A 6 -68.63 -0.79 -32.85
CA SER A 6 -67.39 -1.30 -32.29
C SER A 6 -67.22 -0.70 -30.89
N ASP A 7 -67.91 -1.26 -29.91
CA ASP A 7 -67.67 -0.99 -28.49
C ASP A 7 -66.40 -1.76 -28.07
N ARG A 8 -65.28 -1.37 -28.66
CA ARG A 8 -63.95 -1.86 -28.25
C ARG A 8 -63.54 -0.96 -27.10
N GLY A 9 -63.72 -1.43 -25.87
CA GLY A 9 -63.24 -0.74 -24.67
C GLY A 9 -61.77 -0.36 -24.78
N THR A 10 -61.35 0.69 -24.07
CA THR A 10 -59.94 1.07 -24.00
C THR A 10 -59.11 -0.09 -23.42
N PHE A 11 -57.85 -0.22 -23.83
CA PHE A 11 -56.96 -1.29 -23.32
C PHE A 11 -56.90 -1.29 -21.79
N GLU A 12 -56.93 -0.12 -21.15
CA GLU A 12 -57.01 0.03 -19.69
C GLU A 12 -58.24 -0.64 -19.07
N ALA A 13 -59.41 -0.52 -19.70
CA ALA A 13 -60.64 -1.14 -19.22
C ALA A 13 -60.57 -2.67 -19.34
N VAL A 14 -60.03 -3.17 -20.46
CA VAL A 14 -59.84 -4.61 -20.70
C VAL A 14 -58.89 -5.24 -19.66
N PHE A 15 -57.77 -4.58 -19.34
CA PHE A 15 -56.84 -5.10 -18.34
C PHE A 15 -57.39 -5.04 -16.91
N ARG A 16 -58.20 -4.03 -16.57
CA ARG A 16 -58.89 -3.95 -15.28
C ARG A 16 -59.87 -5.11 -15.09
N ASP A 17 -60.62 -5.45 -16.12
CA ASP A 17 -61.59 -6.55 -16.11
C ASP A 17 -60.90 -7.92 -16.07
N LEU A 18 -59.76 -8.08 -16.77
CA LEU A 18 -58.94 -9.29 -16.72
C LEU A 18 -58.31 -9.52 -15.34
N GLN A 19 -57.80 -8.46 -14.71
CA GLN A 19 -57.21 -8.55 -13.37
C GLN A 19 -58.26 -8.89 -12.29
N ALA A 20 -59.52 -8.49 -12.50
CA ALA A 20 -60.63 -8.89 -11.64
C ALA A 20 -61.11 -10.34 -11.87
N ALA A 21 -60.80 -10.93 -13.04
CA ALA A 21 -61.24 -12.27 -13.43
C ALA A 21 -60.21 -13.38 -13.14
N VAL A 22 -58.92 -13.07 -13.11
CA VAL A 22 -57.85 -14.02 -12.78
C VAL A 22 -57.70 -14.15 -11.26
N GLY A 23 -58.10 -15.30 -10.71
CA GLY A 23 -57.87 -15.64 -9.31
C GLY A 23 -56.38 -15.92 -9.03
N ALA A 24 -55.89 -15.48 -7.88
CA ALA A 24 -54.49 -15.54 -7.43
C ALA A 24 -53.89 -16.96 -7.41
N SER A 25 -53.40 -17.44 -8.55
CA SER A 25 -52.74 -18.75 -8.70
C SER A 25 -51.47 -18.68 -9.55
N ASP A 26 -50.86 -17.51 -9.68
CA ASP A 26 -49.61 -17.35 -10.40
C ASP A 26 -48.45 -17.19 -9.41
N THR A 27 -47.27 -17.70 -9.77
CA THR A 27 -46.06 -17.42 -9.00
C THR A 27 -45.73 -15.92 -9.12
N ARG A 28 -45.10 -15.32 -8.10
CA ARG A 28 -44.71 -13.89 -8.14
C ARG A 28 -43.88 -13.49 -9.38
N ASP A 29 -43.17 -14.45 -9.98
CA ASP A 29 -42.41 -14.28 -11.23
C ASP A 29 -43.34 -14.16 -12.45
N GLN A 30 -44.45 -14.88 -12.48
CA GLN A 30 -45.46 -14.77 -13.53
C GLN A 30 -46.28 -13.48 -13.37
N GLU A 31 -46.59 -13.10 -12.13
CA GLU A 31 -47.28 -11.85 -11.81
C GLU A 31 -46.52 -10.63 -12.34
N ILE A 32 -45.20 -10.53 -12.09
CA ILE A 32 -44.41 -9.40 -12.61
C ILE A 32 -44.38 -9.39 -14.15
N MET A 33 -44.27 -10.55 -14.81
CA MET A 33 -44.29 -10.61 -16.28
C MET A 33 -45.61 -10.09 -16.86
N HIS A 34 -46.74 -10.42 -16.24
CA HIS A 34 -48.05 -9.92 -16.65
C HIS A 34 -48.21 -8.41 -16.42
N ILE A 35 -47.70 -7.89 -15.30
CA ILE A 35 -47.66 -6.45 -15.03
C ILE A 35 -46.85 -5.72 -16.10
N LEU A 36 -45.67 -6.24 -16.47
CA LEU A 36 -44.81 -5.63 -17.49
C LEU A 36 -45.44 -5.69 -18.88
N GLN A 37 -46.09 -6.81 -19.24
CA GLN A 37 -46.86 -6.91 -20.49
C GLN A 37 -47.94 -5.83 -20.57
N ARG A 38 -48.67 -5.61 -19.47
CA ARG A 38 -49.67 -4.55 -19.38
C ARG A 38 -49.04 -3.17 -19.59
N CYS A 39 -47.94 -2.86 -18.90
CA CYS A 39 -47.24 -1.59 -19.05
C CYS A 39 -46.73 -1.35 -20.48
N VAL A 40 -46.23 -2.39 -21.17
CA VAL A 40 -45.82 -2.29 -22.59
C VAL A 40 -47.02 -1.95 -23.48
N VAL A 41 -48.17 -2.61 -23.29
CA VAL A 41 -49.38 -2.36 -24.12
C VAL A 41 -49.95 -0.96 -23.87
N LEU A 42 -49.81 -0.45 -22.65
CA LEU A 42 -50.27 0.88 -22.26
C LEU A 42 -49.24 2.00 -22.51
N ASP A 43 -48.07 1.68 -23.06
CA ASP A 43 -46.96 2.62 -23.29
C ASP A 43 -46.52 3.39 -22.02
N ASP A 44 -46.62 2.73 -20.85
CA ASP A 44 -46.29 3.32 -19.56
C ASP A 44 -44.94 2.81 -19.04
N ALA A 45 -43.87 3.39 -19.59
CA ALA A 45 -42.50 3.04 -19.22
C ALA A 45 -42.12 3.45 -17.78
N VAL A 46 -42.76 4.49 -17.22
CA VAL A 46 -42.45 4.99 -15.87
C VAL A 46 -42.93 4.00 -14.83
N SER A 47 -44.22 3.65 -14.87
CA SER A 47 -44.79 2.65 -13.95
C SER A 47 -44.12 1.29 -14.14
N MET A 48 -43.72 0.94 -15.36
CA MET A 48 -42.96 -0.29 -15.62
C MET A 48 -41.71 -0.37 -14.77
N VAL A 49 -40.87 0.67 -14.77
CA VAL A 49 -39.60 0.66 -14.02
C VAL A 49 -39.82 0.68 -12.51
N GLU A 50 -40.84 1.38 -12.03
CA GLU A 50 -41.22 1.40 -10.61
C GLU A 50 -41.64 0.00 -10.14
N GLU A 51 -42.54 -0.67 -10.86
CA GLU A 51 -42.98 -2.03 -10.55
C GLU A 51 -41.82 -3.04 -10.60
N MET A 52 -40.90 -2.90 -11.56
CA MET A 52 -39.68 -3.72 -11.61
C MET A 52 -38.80 -3.50 -10.38
N HIS A 53 -38.63 -2.24 -9.96
CA HIS A 53 -37.81 -1.87 -8.82
C HIS A 53 -38.43 -2.35 -7.51
N ASP A 54 -39.72 -2.15 -7.31
CA ASP A 54 -40.46 -2.60 -6.13
C ASP A 54 -40.46 -4.13 -6.01
N TRP A 55 -40.61 -4.83 -7.14
CA TRP A 55 -40.48 -6.28 -7.16
C TRP A 55 -39.06 -6.74 -6.78
N ALA A 56 -38.02 -6.11 -7.34
CA ALA A 56 -36.63 -6.47 -7.06
C ALA A 56 -36.25 -6.20 -5.61
N THR A 57 -36.73 -5.09 -5.03
CA THR A 57 -36.53 -4.76 -3.61
C THR A 57 -37.28 -5.73 -2.70
N ALA A 58 -38.49 -6.15 -3.08
CA ALA A 58 -39.24 -7.18 -2.34
C ALA A 58 -38.55 -8.55 -2.36
N GLN A 59 -37.74 -8.84 -3.39
CA GLN A 59 -36.95 -10.07 -3.50
C GLN A 59 -35.47 -9.87 -3.16
N ALA A 60 -35.09 -8.79 -2.48
CA ALA A 60 -33.68 -8.43 -2.25
C ALA A 60 -32.84 -9.50 -1.53
N MET A 61 -33.46 -10.41 -0.79
CA MET A 61 -32.74 -11.48 -0.07
C MET A 61 -32.24 -12.60 -0.99
N GLU A 62 -33.07 -13.02 -1.96
CA GLU A 62 -32.74 -14.09 -2.91
C GLU A 62 -33.42 -13.79 -4.26
N PRO A 63 -32.95 -12.79 -5.02
CA PRO A 63 -33.58 -12.42 -6.27
C PRO A 63 -33.23 -13.46 -7.37
N PRO A 64 -34.24 -14.06 -8.05
CA PRO A 64 -34.00 -15.06 -9.09
C PRO A 64 -33.15 -14.51 -10.25
N LEU A 65 -32.01 -15.14 -10.54
CA LEU A 65 -31.06 -14.67 -11.56
C LEU A 65 -31.70 -14.49 -12.94
N GLN A 66 -32.60 -15.39 -13.35
CA GLN A 66 -33.26 -15.32 -14.67
C GLN A 66 -34.22 -14.14 -14.76
N THR A 67 -34.99 -13.90 -13.70
CA THR A 67 -35.92 -12.77 -13.66
C THR A 67 -35.13 -11.47 -13.60
N MET A 68 -34.11 -11.37 -12.74
CA MET A 68 -33.22 -10.20 -12.71
C MET A 68 -32.51 -9.93 -14.04
N ARG A 69 -32.09 -10.99 -14.74
CA ARG A 69 -31.56 -10.87 -16.10
C ARG A 69 -32.59 -10.24 -17.02
N PHE A 70 -33.82 -10.76 -17.04
CA PHE A 70 -34.88 -10.18 -17.88
C PHE A 70 -35.12 -8.70 -17.55
N LEU A 71 -35.22 -8.35 -16.27
CA LEU A 71 -35.42 -6.98 -15.82
C LEU A 71 -34.27 -6.06 -16.27
N ALA A 72 -33.02 -6.49 -16.12
CA ALA A 72 -31.85 -5.74 -16.58
C ALA A 72 -31.89 -5.47 -18.09
N HIS A 73 -32.22 -6.48 -18.91
CA HIS A 73 -32.32 -6.30 -20.36
C HIS A 73 -33.47 -5.36 -20.74
N MET A 74 -34.59 -5.42 -20.03
CA MET A 74 -35.71 -4.51 -20.26
C MET A 74 -35.29 -3.06 -19.98
N VAL A 75 -34.58 -2.79 -18.87
CA VAL A 75 -34.03 -1.46 -18.57
C VAL A 75 -33.09 -0.99 -19.68
N LEU A 76 -32.19 -1.86 -20.17
CA LEU A 76 -31.27 -1.51 -21.26
C LEU A 76 -32.00 -1.20 -22.57
N LEU A 77 -33.06 -1.96 -22.89
CA LEU A 77 -33.91 -1.70 -24.05
C LEU A 77 -34.63 -0.35 -23.94
N LEU A 78 -35.23 -0.06 -22.78
CA LEU A 78 -35.90 1.22 -22.52
C LEU A 78 -34.95 2.41 -22.71
N ARG A 79 -33.71 2.29 -22.21
CA ARG A 79 -32.66 3.31 -22.43
C ARG A 79 -32.32 3.49 -23.91
N GLN A 80 -32.23 2.39 -24.66
CA GLN A 80 -31.90 2.43 -26.09
C GLN A 80 -33.02 3.08 -26.93
N VAL A 81 -34.28 2.91 -26.52
CA VAL A 81 -35.45 3.51 -27.18
C VAL A 81 -35.63 4.99 -26.79
N GLY A 82 -34.87 5.50 -25.82
CA GLY A 82 -34.91 6.90 -25.38
C GLY A 82 -35.90 7.17 -24.25
N CYS A 83 -36.39 6.13 -23.56
CA CYS A 83 -37.21 6.29 -22.38
C CYS A 83 -36.32 6.64 -21.18
N GLU A 84 -36.22 7.93 -20.85
CA GLU A 84 -35.54 8.41 -19.63
C GLU A 84 -36.43 8.18 -18.39
N THR A 85 -36.68 6.93 -18.06
CA THR A 85 -37.34 6.53 -16.82
C THR A 85 -36.39 6.75 -15.64
N GLY A 86 -36.93 7.13 -14.47
CA GLY A 86 -36.19 7.59 -13.28
C GLY A 86 -34.82 6.91 -13.12
N THR A 87 -33.75 7.65 -13.42
CA THR A 87 -32.38 7.11 -13.58
C THR A 87 -31.87 6.34 -12.36
N GLY A 88 -32.40 6.66 -11.16
CA GLY A 88 -32.13 5.96 -9.91
C GLY A 88 -32.63 4.52 -9.87
N ALA A 89 -33.90 4.26 -10.24
CA ALA A 89 -34.51 2.93 -10.19
C ALA A 89 -33.90 1.98 -11.24
N CYS A 90 -33.72 2.48 -12.47
CA CYS A 90 -33.01 1.77 -13.53
C CYS A 90 -31.57 1.39 -13.12
N SER A 91 -30.84 2.32 -12.51
CA SER A 91 -29.47 2.04 -12.06
C SER A 91 -29.44 1.09 -10.87
N ALA A 92 -30.39 1.18 -9.95
CA ALA A 92 -30.51 0.24 -8.84
C ALA A 92 -30.74 -1.20 -9.32
N LEU A 93 -31.65 -1.41 -10.28
CA LEU A 93 -31.90 -2.72 -10.88
C LEU A 93 -30.65 -3.31 -11.54
N LEU A 94 -29.93 -2.49 -12.33
CA LEU A 94 -28.69 -2.92 -12.96
C LEU A 94 -27.58 -3.21 -11.93
N ARG A 95 -27.49 -2.44 -10.84
CA ARG A 95 -26.56 -2.73 -9.74
C ARG A 95 -26.84 -4.07 -9.09
N THR A 96 -28.10 -4.34 -8.74
CA THR A 96 -28.48 -5.63 -8.12
C THR A 96 -28.19 -6.79 -9.06
N TYR A 97 -28.43 -6.63 -10.36
CA TYR A 97 -28.09 -7.67 -11.33
C TYR A 97 -26.57 -7.88 -11.44
N VAL A 98 -25.78 -6.81 -11.44
CA VAL A 98 -24.31 -6.90 -11.43
C VAL A 98 -23.81 -7.57 -10.16
N ASP A 99 -24.39 -7.28 -9.00
CA ASP A 99 -24.05 -7.95 -7.73
C ASP A 99 -24.27 -9.46 -7.81
N LEU A 100 -25.40 -9.90 -8.36
CA LEU A 100 -25.67 -11.33 -8.58
C LEU A 100 -24.66 -11.97 -9.53
N LEU A 101 -24.24 -11.27 -10.58
CA LEU A 101 -23.22 -11.77 -11.50
C LEU A 101 -21.84 -11.88 -10.84
N ILE A 102 -21.53 -10.99 -9.88
CA ILE A 102 -20.31 -11.06 -9.08
C ILE A 102 -20.36 -12.27 -8.15
N ASP A 103 -21.49 -12.50 -7.48
CA ASP A 103 -21.67 -13.62 -6.56
C ASP A 103 -21.60 -14.98 -7.27
N GLU A 104 -22.14 -15.07 -8.49
CA GLU A 104 -22.04 -16.27 -9.37
C GLU A 104 -20.68 -16.39 -10.11
N GLY A 105 -19.80 -15.40 -10.00
CA GLY A 105 -18.46 -15.43 -10.59
C GLY A 105 -18.40 -15.27 -12.13
N HIS A 106 -19.42 -14.66 -12.75
CA HIS A 106 -19.50 -14.49 -14.21
C HIS A 106 -18.70 -13.28 -14.74
N VAL A 107 -17.38 -13.34 -14.63
CA VAL A 107 -16.43 -12.24 -14.95
C VAL A 107 -16.69 -11.51 -16.28
N PRO A 108 -16.86 -12.19 -17.44
CA PRO A 108 -17.06 -11.49 -18.72
C PRO A 108 -18.37 -10.70 -18.79
N LEU A 109 -19.43 -11.22 -18.16
CA LEU A 109 -20.73 -10.55 -18.12
C LEU A 109 -20.67 -9.32 -17.22
N VAL A 110 -20.00 -9.42 -16.06
CA VAL A 110 -19.83 -8.29 -15.14
C VAL A 110 -19.19 -7.10 -15.85
N ALA A 111 -18.14 -7.30 -16.65
CA ALA A 111 -17.50 -6.22 -17.40
C ALA A 111 -18.50 -5.47 -18.30
N THR A 112 -19.33 -6.23 -19.02
CA THR A 112 -20.31 -5.68 -19.98
C THR A 112 -21.44 -4.93 -19.28
N TYR A 113 -22.04 -5.52 -18.24
CA TYR A 113 -23.15 -4.89 -17.52
C TYR A 113 -22.69 -3.73 -16.64
N ALA A 114 -21.51 -3.83 -16.01
CA ALA A 114 -20.95 -2.74 -15.20
C ALA A 114 -20.76 -1.48 -16.05
N ALA A 115 -20.32 -1.60 -17.31
CA ALA A 115 -20.15 -0.46 -18.22
C ALA A 115 -21.43 0.35 -18.48
N THR A 116 -22.62 -0.25 -18.23
CA THR A 116 -23.92 0.43 -18.37
C THR A 116 -24.33 1.25 -17.13
N LEU A 117 -23.57 1.14 -16.04
CA LEU A 117 -23.79 1.88 -14.79
C LEU A 117 -23.16 3.28 -14.84
N PRO A 118 -23.52 4.19 -13.92
CA PRO A 118 -22.80 5.44 -13.71
C PRO A 118 -21.31 5.22 -13.39
N ALA A 119 -20.45 6.19 -13.73
CA ALA A 119 -18.99 6.07 -13.60
C ALA A 119 -18.50 5.72 -12.18
N THR A 120 -19.17 6.21 -11.14
CA THR A 120 -18.85 5.87 -9.74
C THR A 120 -19.12 4.40 -9.44
N ASP A 121 -20.24 3.88 -9.95
CA ASP A 121 -20.69 2.52 -9.71
C ASP A 121 -19.88 1.52 -10.54
N GLN A 122 -19.46 1.91 -11.75
CA GLN A 122 -18.54 1.13 -12.59
C GLN A 122 -17.27 0.74 -11.83
N VAL A 123 -16.59 1.75 -11.25
CA VAL A 123 -15.35 1.53 -10.50
C VAL A 123 -15.61 0.69 -9.26
N ALA A 124 -16.65 1.03 -8.48
CA ALA A 124 -16.97 0.32 -7.25
C ALA A 124 -17.31 -1.16 -7.48
N LYS A 125 -18.19 -1.47 -8.43
CA LYS A 125 -18.63 -2.84 -8.72
C LYS A 125 -17.55 -3.70 -9.34
N TYR A 126 -16.78 -3.14 -10.28
CA TYR A 126 -15.68 -3.90 -10.87
C TYR A 126 -14.54 -4.13 -9.86
N THR A 127 -14.27 -3.16 -8.98
CA THR A 127 -13.34 -3.36 -7.86
C THR A 127 -13.81 -4.46 -6.90
N GLN A 128 -15.10 -4.50 -6.59
CA GLN A 128 -15.71 -5.56 -5.78
C GLN A 128 -15.51 -6.94 -6.41
N LEU A 129 -15.69 -7.06 -7.73
CA LEU A 129 -15.40 -8.30 -8.46
C LEU A 129 -13.94 -8.72 -8.31
N LEU A 130 -12.99 -7.83 -8.61
CA LEU A 130 -11.56 -8.18 -8.54
C LEU A 130 -11.16 -8.61 -7.12
N ARG A 131 -11.77 -7.99 -6.10
CA ARG A 131 -11.58 -8.36 -4.70
C ARG A 131 -12.19 -9.72 -4.34
N SER A 132 -13.36 -10.08 -4.89
CA SER A 132 -14.01 -11.37 -4.61
C SER A 132 -13.27 -12.54 -5.27
N LEU A 133 -12.66 -12.32 -6.44
CA LEU A 133 -11.90 -13.35 -7.16
C LEU A 133 -10.64 -13.81 -6.41
N LYS A 134 -10.01 -12.93 -5.61
CA LYS A 134 -8.76 -13.20 -4.87
C LYS A 134 -7.67 -13.88 -5.70
N THR A 135 -7.66 -13.68 -7.02
CA THR A 135 -6.69 -14.34 -7.91
C THR A 135 -5.30 -13.73 -7.73
N ARG A 136 -4.30 -14.62 -7.70
CA ARG A 136 -2.86 -14.28 -7.67
C ARG A 136 -2.16 -14.71 -8.97
N ASP A 137 -2.92 -15.20 -9.96
CA ASP A 137 -2.36 -15.60 -11.25
C ASP A 137 -2.25 -14.37 -12.17
N PRO A 138 -1.03 -13.98 -12.59
CA PRO A 138 -0.85 -12.84 -13.50
C PRO A 138 -1.64 -12.96 -14.81
N GLU A 139 -1.84 -14.17 -15.34
CA GLU A 139 -2.59 -14.38 -16.58
C GLU A 139 -4.08 -14.09 -16.39
N GLU A 140 -4.65 -14.52 -15.26
CA GLU A 140 -6.04 -14.23 -14.90
C GLU A 140 -6.25 -12.74 -14.58
N GLN A 141 -5.29 -12.11 -13.89
CA GLN A 141 -5.32 -10.67 -13.61
C GLN A 141 -5.34 -9.85 -14.90
N GLU A 142 -4.43 -10.16 -15.83
CA GLU A 142 -4.37 -9.52 -17.15
C GLU A 142 -5.68 -9.73 -17.93
N LEU A 143 -6.22 -10.96 -17.94
CA LEU A 143 -7.48 -11.26 -18.61
C LEU A 143 -8.64 -10.41 -18.06
N CYS A 144 -8.74 -10.27 -16.73
CA CYS A 144 -9.76 -9.42 -16.11
C CYS A 144 -9.62 -7.96 -16.56
N LEU A 145 -8.40 -7.41 -16.52
CA LEU A 145 -8.17 -6.03 -16.95
C LEU A 145 -8.41 -5.83 -18.45
N GLN A 146 -8.13 -6.83 -19.29
CA GLN A 146 -8.46 -6.80 -20.72
C GLN A 146 -9.98 -6.77 -20.95
N LEU A 147 -10.74 -7.57 -20.21
CA LEU A 147 -12.21 -7.55 -20.28
C LEU A 147 -12.76 -6.17 -19.88
N ALA A 148 -12.26 -5.60 -18.78
CA ALA A 148 -12.62 -4.24 -18.36
C ALA A 148 -12.30 -3.19 -19.44
N ARG A 149 -11.11 -3.27 -20.05
CA ARG A 149 -10.67 -2.36 -21.12
C ARG A 149 -11.55 -2.51 -22.37
N SER A 150 -11.91 -3.74 -22.74
CA SER A 150 -12.79 -4.01 -23.90
C SER A 150 -14.22 -3.48 -23.71
N ALA A 151 -14.70 -3.46 -22.46
CA ALA A 151 -15.99 -2.91 -22.09
C ALA A 151 -15.97 -1.38 -21.91
N GLY A 152 -14.81 -0.73 -22.03
CA GLY A 152 -14.66 0.72 -21.90
C GLY A 152 -14.59 1.21 -20.45
N LEU A 153 -14.31 0.33 -19.48
CA LEU A 153 -14.15 0.71 -18.08
C LEU A 153 -12.81 1.44 -17.83
N ASN A 154 -12.80 2.32 -16.83
CA ASN A 154 -11.59 3.04 -16.43
C ASN A 154 -10.67 2.13 -15.58
N VAL A 155 -9.83 1.35 -16.28
CA VAL A 155 -8.87 0.41 -15.66
C VAL A 155 -7.95 1.11 -14.64
N PRO A 156 -7.32 2.27 -14.94
CA PRO A 156 -6.51 2.97 -13.93
C PRO A 156 -7.26 3.36 -12.66
N ALA A 157 -8.52 3.77 -12.76
CA ALA A 157 -9.33 4.10 -11.58
C ALA A 157 -9.67 2.85 -10.78
N ILE A 158 -10.01 1.75 -11.44
CA ILE A 158 -10.34 0.45 -10.83
C ILE A 158 -9.13 -0.10 -10.05
N THR A 159 -7.96 -0.21 -10.67
CA THR A 159 -6.78 -0.80 -10.03
C THR A 159 -6.30 0.03 -8.85
N ARG A 160 -6.35 1.37 -8.96
CA ARG A 160 -6.08 2.28 -7.84
C ARG A 160 -7.03 2.05 -6.66
N THR A 161 -8.34 2.04 -6.92
CA THR A 161 -9.34 1.83 -5.86
C THR A 161 -9.23 0.45 -5.24
N LEU A 162 -8.92 -0.59 -6.03
CA LEU A 162 -8.68 -1.94 -5.53
C LEU A 162 -7.51 -1.99 -4.54
N VAL A 163 -6.35 -1.47 -4.93
CA VAL A 163 -5.15 -1.47 -4.08
C VAL A 163 -5.37 -0.65 -2.82
N GLU A 164 -6.01 0.52 -2.94
CA GLU A 164 -6.35 1.35 -1.78
C GLU A 164 -7.28 0.61 -0.80
N GLN A 165 -8.30 -0.10 -1.29
CA GLN A 165 -9.20 -0.88 -0.44
C GLN A 165 -8.52 -2.06 0.23
N ILE A 166 -7.61 -2.76 -0.46
CA ILE A 166 -6.84 -3.87 0.13
C ILE A 166 -5.88 -3.33 1.20
N ARG A 167 -5.20 -2.21 0.92
CA ARG A 167 -4.30 -1.55 1.88
C ARG A 167 -4.99 -1.18 3.19
N ILE A 168 -6.21 -0.62 3.11
CA ILE A 168 -6.99 -0.18 4.29
C ILE A 168 -7.76 -1.35 4.92
N SER A 169 -7.83 -2.50 4.26
CA SER A 169 -8.52 -3.69 4.78
C SER A 169 -7.85 -4.20 6.05
N GLY A 170 -8.65 -4.50 7.08
CA GLY A 170 -8.21 -5.17 8.30
C GLY A 170 -7.50 -4.29 9.34
N GLU A 171 -7.29 -2.99 9.06
CA GLU A 171 -6.72 -2.05 10.02
C GLU A 171 -7.80 -1.08 10.52
N GLU A 172 -8.02 -1.01 11.84
CA GLU A 172 -8.57 0.22 12.42
C GLU A 172 -7.62 1.36 12.03
N PRO A 173 -8.12 2.57 11.72
CA PRO A 173 -7.26 3.69 11.36
C PRO A 173 -6.26 3.86 12.49
N VAL A 174 -5.03 3.38 12.26
CA VAL A 174 -3.98 3.45 13.25
C VAL A 174 -3.77 4.93 13.46
N GLU A 175 -4.26 5.47 14.58
CA GLU A 175 -3.66 6.64 15.15
C GLU A 175 -2.20 6.22 15.34
N LEU A 176 -1.35 6.62 14.40
CA LEU A 176 0.06 6.25 14.30
C LEU A 176 0.82 6.84 15.47
N ARG A 177 0.52 6.32 16.65
CA ARG A 177 1.45 6.30 17.77
C ARG A 177 2.49 5.31 17.32
N ALA A 178 3.60 5.85 16.82
CA ALA A 178 4.83 5.11 16.63
C ALA A 178 5.04 4.26 17.89
N THR A 179 4.70 2.97 17.81
CA THR A 179 4.95 2.09 18.94
C THR A 179 6.44 1.84 18.91
N SER A 180 7.12 2.05 20.04
CA SER A 180 8.53 1.68 20.22
C SER A 180 8.64 0.16 20.26
N THR A 181 8.28 -0.48 19.15
CA THR A 181 8.39 -1.92 18.92
C THR A 181 9.70 -2.17 18.20
N VAL A 182 10.38 -3.23 18.60
CA VAL A 182 11.64 -3.64 17.97
C VAL A 182 11.39 -3.92 16.49
N PRO A 183 12.21 -3.40 15.57
CA PRO A 183 12.09 -3.69 14.15
C PRO A 183 12.02 -5.18 13.88
N SER A 184 10.93 -5.63 13.27
CA SER A 184 10.72 -7.01 12.86
C SER A 184 11.01 -7.20 11.38
N MET A 185 11.76 -8.27 11.10
CA MET A 185 11.99 -8.74 9.74
C MET A 185 10.93 -9.75 9.28
N GLU A 186 10.03 -10.17 10.18
CA GLU A 186 8.95 -11.10 9.87
C GLU A 186 7.81 -10.39 9.13
N THR A 187 7.11 -11.14 8.29
CA THR A 187 5.97 -10.63 7.51
C THR A 187 4.79 -11.58 7.68
N THR A 188 3.64 -11.04 7.99
CA THR A 188 2.40 -11.81 8.14
C THR A 188 1.75 -12.07 6.78
N ALA A 189 0.78 -13.00 6.73
CA ALA A 189 0.03 -13.27 5.51
C ALA A 189 -0.78 -12.05 5.02
N ASP A 190 -1.25 -11.21 5.95
CA ASP A 190 -1.93 -9.94 5.64
C ASP A 190 -0.97 -8.93 5.00
N ASP A 191 0.26 -8.81 5.54
CA ASP A 191 1.29 -7.96 4.95
C ASP A 191 1.63 -8.41 3.52
N GLU A 192 1.70 -9.72 3.29
CA GLU A 192 1.96 -10.30 1.96
C GLU A 192 0.80 -10.05 0.98
N GLU A 193 -0.45 -10.11 1.43
CA GLU A 193 -1.61 -9.77 0.61
C GLU A 193 -1.61 -8.29 0.21
N LYS A 194 -1.32 -7.39 1.16
CA LYS A 194 -1.19 -5.95 0.92
C LYS A 194 -0.08 -5.65 -0.08
N VAL A 195 1.10 -6.27 0.05
CA VAL A 195 2.19 -6.10 -0.91
C VAL A 195 1.86 -6.70 -2.28
N ALA A 196 1.22 -7.86 -2.33
CA ALA A 196 0.82 -8.49 -3.58
C ALA A 196 -0.19 -7.64 -4.36
N SER A 197 -1.05 -6.87 -3.67
CA SER A 197 -2.01 -5.99 -4.34
C SER A 197 -1.37 -4.98 -5.30
N LEU A 198 -0.12 -4.57 -5.07
CA LEU A 198 0.62 -3.67 -5.97
C LEU A 198 0.77 -4.24 -7.39
N GLU A 199 0.72 -5.56 -7.57
CA GLU A 199 0.78 -6.22 -8.89
C GLU A 199 -0.29 -5.70 -9.84
N TRP A 200 -1.51 -5.43 -9.34
CA TRP A 200 -2.60 -4.88 -10.15
C TRP A 200 -2.25 -3.54 -10.81
N LEU A 201 -1.41 -2.72 -10.17
CA LEU A 201 -0.94 -1.44 -10.70
C LEU A 201 0.30 -1.58 -11.58
N LEU A 202 1.00 -2.71 -11.51
CA LEU A 202 2.23 -2.97 -12.28
C LEU A 202 1.95 -3.62 -13.64
N ILE A 203 0.75 -4.18 -13.82
CA ILE A 203 0.29 -4.74 -15.10
C ILE A 203 0.30 -3.68 -16.21
N ASP A 204 -0.33 -2.53 -15.97
CA ASP A 204 -0.30 -1.42 -16.92
C ASP A 204 0.83 -0.45 -16.57
N SER A 205 1.70 -0.16 -17.55
CA SER A 205 2.75 0.82 -17.35
C SER A 205 2.18 2.18 -16.93
N SER A 206 1.02 2.60 -17.44
CA SER A 206 0.40 3.90 -17.20
C SER A 206 0.08 4.20 -15.73
N THR A 207 -0.08 3.15 -14.91
CA THR A 207 -0.35 3.25 -13.47
C THR A 207 0.91 3.23 -12.61
N ARG A 208 2.11 3.30 -13.21
CA ARG A 208 3.37 3.21 -12.46
C ARG A 208 3.56 4.30 -11.42
N GLY A 209 3.17 5.54 -11.75
CA GLY A 209 3.18 6.64 -10.79
C GLY A 209 2.28 6.38 -9.58
N GLU A 210 1.10 5.79 -9.80
CA GLU A 210 0.19 5.39 -8.72
C GLU A 210 0.76 4.23 -7.90
N ALA A 211 1.43 3.26 -8.53
CA ALA A 211 2.10 2.18 -7.83
C ALA A 211 3.13 2.71 -6.80
N ILE A 212 3.89 3.76 -7.16
CA ILE A 212 4.84 4.43 -6.24
C ILE A 212 4.08 5.04 -5.04
N LYS A 213 2.99 5.77 -5.29
CA LYS A 213 2.19 6.40 -4.23
C LYS A 213 1.60 5.38 -3.26
N GLN A 214 1.08 4.27 -3.79
CA GLN A 214 0.51 3.18 -2.99
C GLN A 214 1.59 2.42 -2.21
N ALA A 215 2.75 2.20 -2.81
CA ALA A 215 3.90 1.59 -2.14
C ALA A 215 4.42 2.46 -0.99
N ASN A 216 4.54 3.77 -1.19
CA ASN A 216 4.89 4.70 -0.12
C ASN A 216 3.90 4.63 1.04
N ALA A 217 2.60 4.61 0.74
CA ALA A 217 1.59 4.48 1.79
C ALA A 217 1.69 3.18 2.59
N LEU A 218 1.96 2.05 1.92
CA LEU A 218 2.24 0.78 2.58
C LEU A 218 3.51 0.85 3.43
N MET A 219 4.60 1.39 2.89
CA MET A 219 5.86 1.52 3.62
C MET A 219 5.72 2.44 4.83
N ARG A 220 4.96 3.54 4.74
CA ARG A 220 4.65 4.40 5.91
C ARG A 220 3.98 3.59 7.02
N GLY A 221 2.92 2.85 6.69
CA GLY A 221 2.21 2.01 7.65
C GLY A 221 3.10 0.93 8.26
N PHE A 222 3.84 0.19 7.42
CA PHE A 222 4.71 -0.88 7.89
C PHE A 222 5.85 -0.37 8.78
N VAL A 223 6.52 0.72 8.42
CA VAL A 223 7.62 1.27 9.22
C VAL A 223 7.11 1.80 10.57
N CYS A 224 5.95 2.47 10.60
CA CYS A 224 5.36 2.91 11.87
C CYS A 224 4.97 1.75 12.81
N LEU A 225 4.71 0.56 12.25
CA LEU A 225 4.43 -0.67 13.00
C LEU A 225 5.69 -1.51 13.26
N GLY A 226 6.89 -0.99 12.95
CA GLY A 226 8.15 -1.71 13.10
C GLY A 226 8.34 -2.88 12.12
N LYS A 227 7.48 -3.05 11.11
CA LYS A 227 7.51 -4.17 10.14
C LYS A 227 8.46 -3.88 8.97
N ILE A 228 9.75 -3.73 9.24
CA ILE A 228 10.77 -3.40 8.22
C ILE A 228 10.84 -4.48 7.12
N GLY A 229 10.63 -5.75 7.46
CA GLY A 229 10.57 -6.83 6.48
C GLY A 229 9.47 -6.63 5.42
N ALA A 230 8.28 -6.19 5.85
CA ALA A 230 7.15 -5.92 4.96
C ALA A 230 7.39 -4.67 4.11
N ALA A 231 7.93 -3.60 4.70
CA ALA A 231 8.33 -2.40 3.96
C ALA A 231 9.35 -2.72 2.85
N ARG A 232 10.35 -3.57 3.14
CA ARG A 232 11.34 -4.02 2.15
C ARG A 232 10.71 -4.85 1.03
N LYS A 233 9.74 -5.72 1.34
CA LYS A 233 8.98 -6.46 0.32
C LYS A 233 8.17 -5.52 -0.56
N ALA A 234 7.53 -4.49 0.02
CA ALA A 234 6.79 -3.47 -0.72
C ALA A 234 7.71 -2.70 -1.68
N PHE A 235 8.87 -2.25 -1.20
CA PHE A 235 9.87 -1.54 -2.01
C PHE A 235 10.35 -2.37 -3.21
N HIS A 236 10.79 -3.61 -2.97
CA HIS A 236 11.27 -4.50 -4.03
C HIS A 236 10.17 -5.01 -4.97
N LYS A 237 8.90 -4.80 -4.63
CA LYS A 237 7.79 -5.14 -5.52
C LYS A 237 7.77 -4.24 -6.77
N LEU A 238 8.25 -3.01 -6.64
CA LEU A 238 8.36 -2.09 -7.75
C LEU A 238 9.59 -2.42 -8.60
N PRO A 239 9.47 -2.46 -9.92
CA PRO A 239 10.63 -2.60 -10.80
C PRO A 239 11.64 -1.46 -10.60
N ALA A 240 12.93 -1.72 -10.77
CA ALA A 240 13.99 -0.73 -10.53
C ALA A 240 13.86 0.53 -11.42
N ASP A 241 13.20 0.43 -12.57
CA ASP A 241 12.97 1.55 -13.48
C ASP A 241 11.69 2.33 -13.19
N SER A 242 10.96 2.01 -12.12
CA SER A 242 9.66 2.60 -11.79
C SER A 242 9.69 4.12 -11.69
N VAL A 243 10.70 4.68 -11.02
CA VAL A 243 10.87 6.13 -10.89
C VAL A 243 11.04 6.78 -12.26
N ARG A 244 11.92 6.21 -13.10
CA ARG A 244 12.15 6.69 -14.47
C ARG A 244 10.87 6.66 -15.30
N VAL A 245 10.17 5.52 -15.30
CA VAL A 245 8.92 5.32 -16.05
C VAL A 245 7.83 6.30 -15.58
N ALA A 246 7.67 6.47 -14.27
CA ALA A 246 6.70 7.42 -13.71
C ALA A 246 7.03 8.87 -14.10
N MET A 247 8.31 9.28 -14.00
CA MET A 247 8.75 10.62 -14.42
C MET A 247 8.50 10.88 -15.91
N GLU A 248 8.79 9.90 -16.78
CA GLU A 248 8.51 10.01 -18.22
C GLU A 248 7.01 10.17 -18.50
N GLN A 249 6.15 9.48 -17.76
CA GLN A 249 4.70 9.55 -17.89
C GLN A 249 4.15 10.91 -17.45
N TRP A 250 4.52 11.38 -16.27
CA TRP A 250 4.07 12.67 -15.76
C TRP A 250 4.58 13.83 -16.62
N SER A 251 5.81 13.71 -17.14
CA SER A 251 6.37 14.69 -18.07
C SER A 251 5.59 14.77 -19.39
N ARG A 252 5.07 13.64 -19.89
CA ARG A 252 4.20 13.61 -21.09
C ARG A 252 2.83 14.22 -20.84
N SER A 253 2.28 14.06 -19.64
CA SER A 253 0.99 14.64 -19.24
C SER A 253 1.08 16.14 -18.90
N SER A 254 2.28 16.64 -18.59
CA SER A 254 2.58 18.04 -18.31
C SER A 254 2.70 18.86 -19.60
N VAL A 255 1.56 19.27 -20.17
CA VAL A 255 1.53 19.93 -21.50
C VAL A 255 2.14 21.34 -21.51
N HIS A 256 2.25 22.04 -20.36
CA HIS A 256 2.51 23.49 -20.37
C HIS A 256 3.71 24.02 -19.57
N ASN A 257 4.44 23.24 -18.76
CA ASN A 257 5.55 23.85 -17.98
C ASN A 257 6.77 22.99 -17.61
N ARG A 258 6.91 21.73 -18.08
CA ARG A 258 8.01 20.80 -17.70
C ARG A 258 8.23 20.62 -16.18
N GLN A 259 7.35 21.16 -15.34
CA GLN A 259 7.35 20.94 -13.90
C GLN A 259 6.34 19.84 -13.61
N LEU A 260 6.75 18.90 -12.77
CA LEU A 260 5.89 17.81 -12.34
C LEU A 260 4.90 18.37 -11.29
N PRO A 261 3.68 17.81 -11.21
CA PRO A 261 2.77 18.12 -10.11
C PRO A 261 3.47 17.89 -8.76
N ALA A 262 3.20 18.77 -7.80
CA ALA A 262 3.85 18.71 -6.48
C ALA A 262 3.63 17.35 -5.77
N GLU A 263 2.46 16.74 -5.96
CA GLU A 263 2.14 15.42 -5.42
C GLU A 263 3.03 14.31 -5.99
N ASP A 264 3.34 14.37 -7.28
CA ASP A 264 4.13 13.37 -7.98
C ASP A 264 5.63 13.49 -7.63
N GLU A 265 6.14 14.72 -7.51
CA GLU A 265 7.51 14.96 -7.04
C GLU A 265 7.70 14.51 -5.59
N ASN A 266 6.76 14.88 -4.71
CA ASN A 266 6.79 14.48 -3.31
C ASN A 266 6.70 12.94 -3.18
N ALA A 267 5.93 12.26 -4.02
CA ALA A 267 5.86 10.80 -4.03
C ALA A 267 7.20 10.16 -4.43
N VAL A 268 7.91 10.68 -5.43
CA VAL A 268 9.25 10.18 -5.78
C VAL A 268 10.25 10.43 -4.67
N ARG A 269 10.24 11.65 -4.12
CA ARG A 269 11.14 12.01 -3.01
C ARG A 269 10.92 11.10 -1.80
N GLU A 270 9.67 10.87 -1.45
CA GLU A 270 9.31 9.95 -0.38
C GLU A 270 9.78 8.51 -0.65
N PHE A 271 9.65 8.05 -1.90
CA PHE A 271 10.16 6.72 -2.29
C PHE A 271 11.69 6.62 -2.11
N MET A 272 12.43 7.68 -2.46
CA MET A 272 13.88 7.76 -2.23
C MET A 272 14.23 7.85 -0.73
N CYS A 273 13.40 8.50 0.08
CA CYS A 273 13.55 8.50 1.54
C CYS A 273 13.45 7.08 2.09
N PHE A 274 12.49 6.28 1.62
CA PHE A 274 12.38 4.87 2.01
C PHE A 274 13.55 4.02 1.51
N GLU A 275 14.05 4.27 0.28
CA GLU A 275 15.25 3.59 -0.22
C GLU A 275 16.44 3.81 0.72
N ALA A 276 16.69 5.06 1.15
CA ALA A 276 17.76 5.39 2.08
C ALA A 276 17.58 4.69 3.44
N LEU A 277 16.37 4.73 4.01
CA LEU A 277 16.06 4.04 5.27
C LEU A 277 16.29 2.52 5.18
N LEU A 278 15.81 1.88 4.11
CA LEU A 278 15.95 0.44 3.94
C LEU A 278 17.41 0.02 3.72
N ARG A 279 18.22 0.87 3.07
CA ARG A 279 19.67 0.67 2.92
C ARG A 279 20.37 0.61 4.28
N VAL A 280 20.03 1.53 5.20
CA VAL A 280 20.56 1.52 6.58
C VAL A 280 20.27 0.20 7.29
N HIS A 281 19.04 -0.30 7.20
CA HIS A 281 18.69 -1.56 7.84
C HIS A 281 19.46 -2.75 7.25
N VAL A 282 19.77 -2.72 5.94
CA VAL A 282 20.60 -3.75 5.30
C VAL A 282 22.04 -3.69 5.80
N SER A 283 22.70 -2.54 5.73
CA SER A 283 24.09 -2.41 6.18
C SER A 283 24.24 -2.68 7.69
N PHE A 284 23.28 -2.25 8.51
CA PHE A 284 23.27 -2.58 9.92
C PHE A 284 23.07 -4.08 10.16
N GLN A 285 22.17 -4.74 9.42
CA GLN A 285 21.97 -6.19 9.55
C GLN A 285 23.23 -6.98 9.16
N GLU A 286 23.96 -6.53 8.14
CA GLU A 286 25.24 -7.10 7.75
C GLU A 286 26.31 -6.93 8.85
N TRP A 287 26.47 -5.71 9.36
CA TRP A 287 27.34 -5.42 10.50
C TRP A 287 26.98 -6.27 11.73
N PHE A 288 25.71 -6.28 12.12
CA PHE A 288 25.20 -6.97 13.30
C PHE A 288 25.47 -8.48 13.23
N ASN A 289 25.22 -9.10 12.07
CA ASN A 289 25.50 -10.51 11.86
C ASN A 289 27.00 -10.81 11.95
N GLN A 290 27.85 -9.95 11.37
CA GLN A 290 29.30 -10.12 11.42
C GLN A 290 29.85 -9.94 12.83
N PHE A 291 29.32 -8.97 13.59
CA PHE A 291 29.74 -8.70 14.95
C PHE A 291 29.34 -9.82 15.92
N HIS A 292 28.06 -10.21 15.92
CA HIS A 292 27.55 -11.17 16.91
C HIS A 292 27.73 -12.65 16.53
N ARG A 293 27.75 -13.01 15.23
CA ARG A 293 27.76 -14.41 14.80
C ARG A 293 29.10 -14.91 14.27
N ARG A 294 30.04 -14.01 13.96
CA ARG A 294 31.31 -14.34 13.30
C ARG A 294 32.55 -13.93 14.09
N LYS A 295 32.39 -13.51 15.34
CA LYS A 295 33.51 -13.17 16.24
C LYS A 295 34.36 -14.42 16.51
N PRO A 296 35.67 -14.41 16.21
CA PRO A 296 36.55 -15.53 16.51
C PRO A 296 36.54 -15.86 17.99
N THR A 297 36.49 -17.15 18.32
CA THR A 297 36.52 -17.61 19.71
C THR A 297 37.96 -17.89 20.14
N PRO A 298 38.38 -17.43 21.33
CA PRO A 298 39.72 -17.71 21.83
C PRO A 298 39.93 -19.23 21.98
N PRO A 299 41.13 -19.76 21.64
CA PRO A 299 41.47 -21.15 21.89
C PRO A 299 41.36 -21.52 23.38
N GLU A 300 41.01 -22.78 23.66
CA GLU A 300 40.95 -23.29 25.04
C GLU A 300 42.31 -23.18 25.75
N GLU A 301 42.27 -22.79 27.02
CA GLU A 301 43.47 -22.71 27.85
C GLU A 301 44.16 -24.08 27.98
N LEU A 302 45.48 -24.08 27.91
CA LEU A 302 46.30 -25.27 28.11
C LEU A 302 46.14 -25.81 29.54
N ALA A 303 45.87 -27.11 29.66
CA ALA A 303 45.86 -27.79 30.95
C ALA A 303 47.24 -27.71 31.65
N PRO A 304 47.27 -27.56 33.00
CA PRO A 304 48.52 -27.54 33.75
C PRO A 304 49.24 -28.89 33.62
N GLY A 305 50.34 -28.92 32.88
CA GLY A 305 51.11 -30.13 32.57
C GLY A 305 51.12 -30.55 31.09
N ALA A 306 50.57 -29.74 30.18
CA ALA A 306 50.52 -30.02 28.75
C ALA A 306 51.89 -30.39 28.15
N ARG A 307 51.89 -31.40 27.26
CA ARG A 307 53.09 -31.93 26.59
C ARG A 307 53.64 -30.91 25.58
N PHE A 308 54.92 -31.04 25.21
CA PHE A 308 55.56 -30.14 24.24
C PHE A 308 54.79 -30.01 22.92
N ALA A 309 54.27 -31.11 22.36
CA ALA A 309 53.47 -31.09 21.15
C ALA A 309 52.14 -30.32 21.30
N GLU A 310 51.51 -30.40 22.47
CA GLU A 310 50.27 -29.68 22.78
C GLU A 310 50.53 -28.17 22.93
N LYS A 311 51.67 -27.79 23.52
CA LYS A 311 52.12 -26.39 23.59
C LYS A 311 52.36 -25.81 22.20
N LEU A 312 53.04 -26.55 21.32
CA LEU A 312 53.29 -26.12 19.94
C LEU A 312 51.98 -25.99 19.16
N ALA A 313 51.05 -26.95 19.29
CA ALA A 313 49.74 -26.89 18.67
C ALA A 313 48.91 -25.69 19.18
N HIS A 314 48.96 -25.41 20.47
CA HIS A 314 48.32 -24.23 21.06
C HIS A 314 48.94 -22.92 20.53
N GLU A 315 50.26 -22.81 20.42
CA GLU A 315 50.89 -21.64 19.80
C GLU A 315 50.44 -21.42 18.35
N HIS A 316 50.32 -22.49 17.55
CA HIS A 316 49.80 -22.38 16.20
C HIS A 316 48.33 -21.95 16.18
N LYS A 317 47.48 -22.50 17.07
CA LYS A 317 46.08 -22.08 17.22
C LYS A 317 45.97 -20.62 17.65
N MET A 318 46.80 -20.17 18.59
CA MET A 318 46.86 -18.79 19.04
C MET A 318 47.25 -17.85 17.90
N ARG A 319 48.26 -18.22 17.09
CA ARG A 319 48.64 -17.44 15.89
C ARG A 319 47.53 -17.36 14.86
N SER A 320 46.81 -18.46 14.59
CA SER A 320 45.64 -18.44 13.70
C SER A 320 44.55 -17.52 14.24
N TYR A 321 44.23 -17.66 15.53
CA TYR A 321 43.23 -16.84 16.21
C TYR A 321 43.57 -15.35 16.15
N THR A 322 44.83 -14.95 16.38
CA THR A 322 45.21 -13.54 16.31
C THR A 322 45.01 -12.95 14.91
N VAL A 323 45.37 -13.70 13.86
CA VAL A 323 45.19 -13.26 12.47
C VAL A 323 43.70 -13.17 12.11
N GLU A 324 42.91 -14.16 12.50
CA GLU A 324 41.45 -14.17 12.30
C GLU A 324 40.78 -13.01 13.06
N LEU A 325 41.23 -12.72 14.27
CA LEU A 325 40.72 -11.62 15.09
C LEU A 325 41.03 -10.25 14.48
N GLU A 326 42.25 -10.03 13.99
CA GLU A 326 42.62 -8.80 13.29
C GLU A 326 41.80 -8.61 12.02
N HIS A 327 41.64 -9.66 11.22
CA HIS A 327 40.80 -9.63 10.03
C HIS A 327 39.33 -9.32 10.36
N TRP A 328 38.78 -10.00 11.37
CA TRP A 328 37.41 -9.76 11.85
C TRP A 328 37.22 -8.32 12.32
N LYS A 329 38.17 -7.77 13.11
CA LYS A 329 38.14 -6.36 13.54
C LYS A 329 38.12 -5.41 12.35
N GLY A 330 39.01 -5.61 11.37
CA GLY A 330 39.06 -4.78 10.17
C GLY A 330 37.75 -4.79 9.37
N LEU A 331 37.12 -5.97 9.24
CA LEU A 331 35.83 -6.11 8.57
C LEU A 331 34.69 -5.43 9.34
N VAL A 332 34.60 -5.64 10.65
CA VAL A 332 33.59 -4.99 11.52
C VAL A 332 33.72 -3.46 11.45
N THR A 333 34.94 -2.94 11.54
CA THR A 333 35.21 -1.50 11.40
C THR A 333 34.79 -0.96 10.02
N THR A 334 34.99 -1.73 8.95
CA THR A 334 34.57 -1.34 7.59
C THR A 334 33.05 -1.30 7.50
N LEU A 335 32.37 -2.34 7.97
CA LEU A 335 30.90 -2.41 7.97
C LEU A 335 30.28 -1.30 8.83
N ALA A 336 30.88 -0.95 9.97
CA ALA A 336 30.40 0.16 10.80
C ALA A 336 30.52 1.52 10.08
N LYS A 337 31.54 1.70 9.24
CA LYS A 337 31.65 2.91 8.38
C LYS A 337 30.61 2.92 7.27
N ASP A 338 30.25 1.76 6.72
CA ASP A 338 29.14 1.65 5.77
C ASP A 338 27.80 2.01 6.43
N VAL A 339 27.55 1.52 7.65
CA VAL A 339 26.38 1.91 8.47
C VAL A 339 26.38 3.41 8.70
N LYS A 340 27.53 4.01 9.08
CA LYS A 340 27.66 5.46 9.26
C LYS A 340 27.26 6.22 8.00
N ARG A 341 27.82 5.85 6.84
CA ARG A 341 27.49 6.48 5.55
C ARG A 341 25.99 6.42 5.30
N ASP A 342 25.39 5.24 5.38
CA ASP A 342 23.98 5.07 5.04
C ASP A 342 23.07 5.82 6.04
N VAL A 343 23.42 5.86 7.33
CA VAL A 343 22.67 6.64 8.33
C VAL A 343 22.79 8.13 8.02
N PHE A 344 23.98 8.60 7.63
CA PHE A 344 24.19 10.00 7.25
C PHE A 344 23.42 10.37 5.98
N ASP A 345 23.24 9.46 5.02
CA ASP A 345 22.37 9.70 3.86
C ASP A 345 20.91 9.99 4.28
N VAL A 346 20.47 9.41 5.40
CA VAL A 346 19.14 9.70 5.99
C VAL A 346 19.17 11.00 6.80
N LEU A 347 20.11 11.18 7.72
CA LEU A 347 20.17 12.36 8.60
C LEU A 347 20.43 13.66 7.82
N LEU A 348 21.25 13.57 6.78
CA LEU A 348 21.66 14.68 5.92
C LEU A 348 20.96 14.61 4.55
N PHE A 349 19.77 14.00 4.49
CA PHE A 349 19.03 13.85 3.24
C PHE A 349 18.81 15.22 2.57
N VAL A 350 19.13 15.27 1.28
CA VAL A 350 19.26 16.53 0.54
C VAL A 350 17.98 17.37 0.51
N ASP A 351 18.14 18.69 0.38
CA ASP A 351 17.08 19.65 0.06
C ASP A 351 15.85 19.56 0.99
N GLY A 352 16.05 19.85 2.27
CA GLY A 352 14.98 19.98 3.28
C GLY A 352 14.84 18.81 4.25
N GLY A 353 15.64 17.74 4.11
CA GLY A 353 15.67 16.63 5.07
C GLY A 353 14.74 15.46 4.75
N TRP A 354 14.94 14.37 5.49
CA TRP A 354 14.28 13.09 5.25
C TRP A 354 12.80 13.11 5.62
N MET A 355 11.94 12.55 4.76
CA MET A 355 10.48 12.57 4.94
C MET A 355 9.90 13.98 5.13
N VAL A 356 10.42 14.95 4.37
CA VAL A 356 9.90 16.32 4.27
C VAL A 356 9.56 16.62 2.81
N ASP A 357 8.34 17.08 2.57
CA ASP A 357 7.88 17.50 1.24
C ASP A 357 8.56 18.83 0.85
N GLN A 358 8.91 18.99 -0.43
CA GLN A 358 9.52 20.24 -0.93
C GLN A 358 8.51 21.21 -1.49
N LYS A 359 7.40 20.68 -2.02
CA LYS A 359 6.34 21.47 -2.61
C LYS A 359 5.07 21.29 -1.80
N GLU A 360 4.46 22.40 -1.41
CA GLU A 360 3.14 22.37 -0.79
C GLU A 360 2.11 21.86 -1.81
N THR A 361 1.31 20.88 -1.41
CA THR A 361 0.15 20.42 -2.19
C THR A 361 -1.14 21.04 -1.61
N PRO A 362 -2.14 21.37 -2.44
CA PRO A 362 -3.41 21.90 -1.94
C PRO A 362 -4.05 20.90 -0.97
N GLY A 363 -4.32 21.31 0.28
CA GLY A 363 -4.86 20.42 1.32
C GLY A 363 -3.81 19.51 1.99
N SER A 364 -2.51 19.81 1.85
CA SER A 364 -1.42 19.04 2.48
C SER A 364 -1.20 19.34 3.96
N VAL A 365 -1.66 20.50 4.42
CA VAL A 365 -1.47 20.95 5.80
C VAL A 365 -2.31 20.07 6.73
N ASP A 366 -1.62 19.39 7.64
CA ASP A 366 -2.20 18.50 8.67
C ASP A 366 -3.09 17.36 8.15
N ASN A 367 -2.83 16.90 6.92
CA ASN A 367 -3.52 15.73 6.40
C ASN A 367 -2.98 14.44 7.04
N ALA A 368 -3.65 13.31 6.80
CA ALA A 368 -3.23 12.04 7.37
C ALA A 368 -1.76 11.73 7.01
N ARG A 369 -1.36 11.90 5.74
CA ARG A 369 0.00 11.63 5.23
C ARG A 369 1.06 12.48 5.94
N SER A 370 0.86 13.79 6.07
CA SER A 370 1.83 14.68 6.72
C SER A 370 2.06 14.31 8.18
N ARG A 371 1.00 13.91 8.90
CA ARG A 371 1.11 13.38 10.27
C ARG A 371 1.90 12.07 10.33
N GLN A 372 1.73 11.16 9.38
CA GLN A 372 2.54 9.91 9.34
C GLN A 372 4.01 10.24 9.06
N MET A 373 4.31 11.18 8.16
CA MET A 373 5.69 11.57 7.85
C MET A 373 6.39 12.20 9.07
N ALA A 374 5.70 13.07 9.80
CA ALA A 374 6.22 13.62 11.05
C ALA A 374 6.43 12.52 12.12
N ALA A 375 5.50 11.57 12.25
CA ALA A 375 5.64 10.45 13.17
C ALA A 375 6.83 9.55 12.80
N LEU A 376 7.07 9.31 11.51
CA LEU A 376 8.22 8.55 11.03
C LEU A 376 9.53 9.24 11.35
N ARG A 377 9.62 10.57 11.21
CA ARG A 377 10.82 11.33 11.58
C ARG A 377 11.15 11.16 13.06
N ARG A 378 10.16 11.40 13.93
CA ARG A 378 10.31 11.25 15.39
C ARG A 378 10.62 9.82 15.84
N LEU A 379 10.23 8.82 15.05
CA LEU A 379 10.56 7.42 15.34
C LEU A 379 11.96 7.07 14.83
N CYS A 380 12.21 7.30 13.54
CA CYS A 380 13.37 6.76 12.85
C CYS A 380 14.64 7.56 13.13
N ILE A 381 14.58 8.89 13.24
CA ILE A 381 15.80 9.71 13.41
C ILE A 381 16.51 9.38 14.74
N PRO A 382 15.83 9.34 15.90
CA PRO A 382 16.44 8.90 17.15
C PRO A 382 16.91 7.45 17.08
N GLN A 383 16.08 6.55 16.53
CA GLN A 383 16.39 5.13 16.43
C GLN A 383 17.66 4.86 15.61
N LEU A 384 17.77 5.46 14.42
CA LEU A 384 18.94 5.31 13.54
C LEU A 384 20.19 5.91 14.17
N THR A 385 20.04 7.00 14.91
CA THR A 385 21.13 7.61 15.68
C THR A 385 21.68 6.63 16.71
N PHE A 386 20.82 6.05 17.56
CA PHE A 386 21.28 5.13 18.59
C PHE A 386 21.84 3.83 18.02
N LEU A 387 21.24 3.33 16.94
CA LEU A 387 21.74 2.19 16.17
C LEU A 387 23.15 2.46 15.62
N LEU A 388 23.37 3.65 15.07
CA LEU A 388 24.70 4.07 14.61
C LEU A 388 25.70 4.14 15.77
N MET A 389 25.32 4.77 16.88
CA MET A 389 26.19 4.88 18.05
C MET A 389 26.59 3.50 18.60
N GLU A 390 25.65 2.56 18.66
CA GLU A 390 25.93 1.16 19.03
C GLU A 390 26.94 0.52 18.06
N ALA A 391 26.71 0.65 16.76
CA ALA A 391 27.62 0.09 15.75
C ALA A 391 29.04 0.67 15.84
N LEU A 392 29.15 1.97 16.10
CA LEU A 392 30.43 2.66 16.26
C LEU A 392 31.14 2.28 17.56
N GLU A 393 30.41 2.21 18.68
CA GLU A 393 30.93 1.82 20.01
C GLU A 393 31.53 0.41 19.98
N GLU A 394 30.74 -0.57 19.54
CA GLU A 394 31.15 -1.98 19.49
C GLU A 394 32.26 -2.25 18.45
N SER A 395 32.40 -1.35 17.46
CA SER A 395 33.47 -1.40 16.46
C SER A 395 34.73 -0.63 16.86
N GLY A 396 34.76 -0.03 18.06
CA GLY A 396 35.91 0.73 18.56
C GLY A 396 36.11 2.10 17.90
N LEU A 397 35.06 2.68 17.32
CA LEU A 397 35.06 3.95 16.60
C LEU A 397 34.43 5.08 17.43
N ALA A 398 34.72 5.12 18.74
CA ALA A 398 34.13 6.10 19.67
C ALA A 398 34.42 7.56 19.29
N ALA A 399 35.54 7.85 18.61
CA ALA A 399 35.89 9.20 18.14
C ALA A 399 34.88 9.75 17.12
N GLU A 400 34.15 8.88 16.42
CA GLU A 400 33.14 9.27 15.43
C GLU A 400 31.86 9.83 16.08
N PHE A 401 31.67 9.67 17.40
CA PHE A 401 30.49 10.15 18.12
C PHE A 401 30.35 11.67 18.07
N THR A 402 31.47 12.40 18.08
CA THR A 402 31.47 13.86 18.02
C THR A 402 30.79 14.35 16.75
N GLU A 403 31.11 13.76 15.60
CA GLU A 403 30.47 14.12 14.32
C GLU A 403 28.98 13.79 14.31
N VAL A 404 28.57 12.66 14.92
CA VAL A 404 27.14 12.30 15.04
C VAL A 404 26.39 13.35 15.87
N VAL A 405 26.95 13.76 17.02
CA VAL A 405 26.34 14.77 17.90
C VAL A 405 26.30 16.14 17.20
N ASP A 406 27.35 16.53 16.48
CA ASP A 406 27.39 17.78 15.73
C ASP A 406 26.32 17.85 14.63
N VAL A 407 26.07 16.73 13.94
CA VAL A 407 24.99 16.63 12.94
C VAL A 407 23.62 16.79 13.59
N ILE A 408 23.38 16.15 14.74
CA ILE A 408 22.08 16.21 15.43
C ILE A 408 21.81 17.62 15.97
N ALA A 409 22.83 18.24 16.56
CA ALA A 409 22.75 19.59 17.12
C ALA A 409 22.76 20.71 16.06
N SER A 410 22.92 20.37 14.78
CA SER A 410 23.02 21.37 13.72
C SER A 410 21.70 22.09 13.48
N GLU A 411 21.73 23.42 13.56
CA GLU A 411 20.62 24.31 13.15
C GLU A 411 20.24 24.16 11.67
N LYS A 412 21.11 23.58 10.83
CA LYS A 412 20.84 23.41 9.40
C LYS A 412 19.72 22.42 9.14
N GLN A 413 19.69 21.31 9.88
CA GLN A 413 18.69 20.26 9.75
C GLN A 413 17.72 20.22 10.93
N ALA A 414 18.06 20.88 12.05
CA ALA A 414 17.29 20.91 13.29
C ALA A 414 16.84 19.51 13.77
N LEU A 415 17.71 18.50 13.60
CA LEU A 415 17.36 17.10 13.90
C LEU A 415 17.05 16.89 15.37
N TYR A 416 17.64 17.69 16.27
CA TYR A 416 17.36 17.66 17.70
C TYR A 416 15.87 17.87 18.04
N GLU A 417 15.08 18.52 17.17
CA GLU A 417 13.64 18.73 17.38
C GLU A 417 12.82 17.45 17.21
N GLU A 418 13.39 16.43 16.58
CA GLU A 418 12.75 15.12 16.36
C GLU A 418 12.95 14.16 17.54
N PHE A 419 13.79 14.53 18.52
CA PHE A 419 14.06 13.74 19.72
C PHE A 419 13.17 14.19 20.89
N GLY A 420 12.75 13.23 21.72
CA GLY A 420 12.22 13.51 23.05
C GLY A 420 13.31 13.86 24.07
N ASP A 421 12.93 14.51 25.17
CA ASP A 421 13.86 14.92 26.23
C ASP A 421 14.69 13.75 26.81
N GLU A 422 14.05 12.58 26.99
CA GLU A 422 14.74 11.37 27.48
C GLU A 422 15.75 10.81 26.46
N GLU A 423 15.44 10.93 25.16
CA GLU A 423 16.30 10.49 24.09
C GLU A 423 17.52 11.40 23.97
N LEU A 424 17.34 12.73 24.06
CA LEU A 424 18.45 13.69 24.14
C LEU A 424 19.31 13.43 25.38
N GLY A 425 18.70 13.14 26.53
CA GLY A 425 19.42 12.73 27.74
C GLY A 425 20.27 11.48 27.52
N THR A 426 19.73 10.48 26.83
CA THR A 426 20.42 9.23 26.49
C THR A 426 21.57 9.46 25.50
N LEU A 427 21.37 10.31 24.48
CA LEU A 427 22.37 10.72 23.51
C LEU A 427 23.59 11.34 24.20
N LEU A 428 23.35 12.29 25.12
CA LEU A 428 24.42 12.94 25.89
C LEU A 428 25.14 11.98 26.84
N GLN A 429 24.42 11.03 27.45
CA GLN A 429 25.04 10.00 28.29
C GLN A 429 25.95 9.08 27.48
N LYS A 430 25.50 8.62 26.30
CA LYS A 430 26.32 7.81 25.39
C LYS A 430 27.54 8.58 24.87
N SER A 431 27.36 9.85 24.52
CA SER A 431 28.47 10.74 24.13
C SER A 431 29.50 10.89 25.24
N ARG A 432 29.06 11.14 26.48
CA ARG A 432 29.96 11.20 27.65
C ARG A 432 30.72 9.89 27.87
N ALA A 433 30.06 8.74 27.74
CA ALA A 433 30.71 7.43 27.89
C ALA A 433 31.81 7.23 26.84
N ALA A 434 31.55 7.61 25.59
CA ALA A 434 32.56 7.60 24.52
C ALA A 434 33.73 8.53 24.82
N SER A 435 33.48 9.77 25.30
CA SER A 435 34.55 10.70 25.70
C SER A 435 35.44 10.14 26.81
N LEU A 436 34.88 9.43 27.80
CA LEU A 436 35.67 8.79 28.85
C LEU A 436 36.58 7.69 28.29
N LEU A 437 36.06 6.90 27.35
CA LEU A 437 36.83 5.86 26.67
C LEU A 437 37.97 6.43 25.81
N LEU A 438 37.78 7.61 25.20
CA LEU A 438 38.82 8.32 24.46
C LEU A 438 39.91 8.88 25.38
N LEU A 439 39.53 9.41 26.55
CA LEU A 439 40.48 9.87 27.57
C LEU A 439 41.34 8.71 28.11
N ASP A 440 40.75 7.54 28.33
CA ASP A 440 41.48 6.33 28.73
C ASP A 440 42.47 5.86 27.65
N GLN A 441 42.23 6.20 26.38
CA GLN A 441 43.13 5.95 25.25
C GLN A 441 44.21 7.03 25.07
N GLY A 442 44.25 8.05 25.94
CA GLY A 442 45.21 9.15 25.87
C GLY A 442 44.91 10.19 24.80
N LEU A 443 43.67 10.25 24.32
CA LEU A 443 43.14 11.33 23.48
C LEU A 443 42.41 12.36 24.36
N ASP A 444 42.03 13.50 23.80
CA ASP A 444 41.10 14.41 24.46
C ASP A 444 39.65 13.87 24.42
N ALA A 445 38.72 14.59 25.05
CA ALA A 445 37.31 14.17 25.14
C ALA A 445 36.58 14.09 23.78
N LEU A 446 37.17 14.63 22.71
CA LEU A 446 36.63 14.68 21.35
C LEU A 446 37.43 13.78 20.39
N GLY A 447 38.43 13.05 20.89
CA GLY A 447 39.25 12.13 20.09
C GLY A 447 40.45 12.77 19.39
N PHE A 448 40.80 14.02 19.70
CA PHE A 448 42.02 14.64 19.20
C PHE A 448 43.25 14.26 20.04
N PRO A 449 44.46 14.21 19.46
CA PRO A 449 45.67 13.95 20.22
C PRO A 449 45.92 15.05 21.27
N LEU A 450 46.21 14.66 22.51
CA LEU A 450 46.66 15.59 23.56
C LEU A 450 48.02 16.19 23.15
N GLN A 451 48.08 17.52 23.02
CA GLN A 451 49.31 18.25 22.69
C GLN A 451 50.28 18.30 23.87
#